data_AF-A0A1M5C6S3-F1
#
_entry.id   AF-A0A1M5C6S3-F1
#
_cell.length_a   1.000
_cell.length_b   1.000
_cell.length_c   1.000
_cell.angle_alpha   90.00
_cell.angle_beta   90.00
_cell.angle_gamma   90.00
#
_symmetry.space_group_name_H-M   'P 1'
#
loop_
_entity.id
_entity.type
_entity.pdbx_description
1 polymer ?
#
loop_
_entity_poly.entity_id
_entity_poly.type
_entity_poly.pdbx_seq_one_letter_code
_entity_poly.pdbx_strand_id
1 'polypeptide(L)'
;MENSNPNSLSGNDFIIDVSDMPEIRINYEENPMSNNINTQYNQEYNEWKIGQKYLKKLSLTEDQCALLNRLSFNNNVFNEIDYCRIQILKQFMRTIEFLERDCKPVNRAYSSVIDELTEIIIVLEFNYRKDSLNYKYTFESIQSEILNHLLKLCENNVRDVYSIKRKIGTDFKYIKPTILEKFYKKIVSKAEIFLESNRHQILDADYRTNIILNENNTNRWKEKFDLIVSDYSNAISFEREVERLAEVNIKNPSLDTIYFDASKFISTHDKIVSLKLYLRYLEKDLNSNRFDRKHHTKTIQKNLFSTKDQIEDFEKIVNEFVITRDLQSAFQKIANIYLPKRKKIVIDRSAIDRVQRLDSEISQKLGDLLADDEMQEEEMAVIEFEENLNIELHVLNPSAENKILKYLQSLALSEVQMDVLDFFERNSFSILQSELEDYMRSKHLFMGATLEAINDTLYDILDDLLIEEDDEYFTINQEYFKKLLNNDQ
;
A
#
# COMPACT_ATOMS: atom_id res chain seq x y z
N MET A 1 77.22 16.14 -67.33
CA MET A 1 76.80 14.73 -67.40
C MET A 1 76.09 14.39 -66.10
N GLU A 2 75.07 13.55 -66.26
CA GLU A 2 73.97 13.21 -65.36
C GLU A 2 74.32 12.69 -63.97
N ASN A 3 73.33 12.83 -63.08
CA ASN A 3 72.94 11.94 -61.96
C ASN A 3 73.95 11.76 -60.81
N SER A 4 73.58 11.68 -59.54
CA SER A 4 72.28 11.57 -58.85
C SER A 4 72.53 11.75 -57.35
N ASN A 5 71.54 12.27 -56.64
CA ASN A 5 71.49 12.56 -55.19
C ASN A 5 71.77 11.32 -54.30
N PRO A 6 72.20 11.48 -53.02
CA PRO A 6 71.19 11.64 -51.96
C PRO A 6 71.57 12.45 -50.69
N ASN A 7 70.51 12.76 -49.93
CA ASN A 7 70.41 13.16 -48.52
C ASN A 7 70.67 14.62 -48.11
N SER A 8 69.60 15.33 -47.74
CA SER A 8 69.24 15.55 -46.32
C SER A 8 67.89 16.27 -46.19
N LEU A 9 67.07 15.82 -45.22
CA LEU A 9 65.85 16.48 -44.78
C LEU A 9 66.19 17.72 -43.94
N SER A 10 65.55 18.86 -44.22
CA SER A 10 64.96 19.74 -43.19
C SER A 10 64.22 20.93 -43.82
N GLY A 11 63.02 21.25 -43.34
CA GLY A 11 62.48 22.61 -43.42
C GLY A 11 61.05 22.77 -43.93
N ASN A 12 60.08 22.56 -43.04
CA ASN A 12 58.78 23.27 -42.92
C ASN A 12 58.13 23.87 -44.18
N ASP A 13 57.22 23.11 -44.80
CA ASP A 13 56.36 23.56 -45.93
C ASP A 13 54.87 23.73 -45.53
N PHE A 14 54.59 24.17 -44.29
CA PHE A 14 53.21 24.35 -43.80
C PHE A 14 52.87 25.77 -43.31
N ILE A 15 53.65 26.78 -43.66
CA ILE A 15 53.31 28.18 -43.38
C ILE A 15 52.76 28.80 -44.66
N ILE A 16 51.44 28.95 -44.74
CA ILE A 16 50.79 29.74 -45.78
C ILE A 16 50.90 31.22 -45.37
N ASP A 17 51.63 32.00 -46.16
CA ASP A 17 51.74 33.44 -46.01
C ASP A 17 50.45 34.11 -46.53
N VAL A 18 49.81 34.92 -45.68
CA VAL A 18 48.53 35.60 -45.94
C VAL A 18 48.65 37.13 -45.85
N SER A 19 49.88 37.66 -45.87
CA SER A 19 50.15 39.10 -45.71
C SER A 19 49.56 39.99 -46.80
N ASP A 20 49.16 39.44 -47.95
CA ASP A 20 48.63 40.19 -49.10
C ASP A 20 47.12 40.00 -49.33
N MET A 21 46.39 39.37 -48.40
CA MET A 21 44.92 39.28 -48.51
C MET A 21 44.27 40.58 -47.99
N PRO A 22 43.35 41.20 -48.76
CA PRO A 22 42.67 42.40 -48.29
C PRO A 22 41.86 42.09 -47.02
N GLU A 23 42.06 42.89 -45.96
CA GLU A 23 41.34 42.76 -44.70
C GLU A 23 39.82 42.81 -44.96
N ILE A 24 39.17 41.66 -44.83
CA ILE A 24 37.72 41.60 -44.75
C ILE A 24 37.35 42.17 -43.39
N ARG A 25 36.92 43.43 -43.35
CA ARG A 25 36.34 44.02 -42.13
C ARG A 25 35.09 43.23 -41.76
N ILE A 26 35.19 42.42 -40.72
CA ILE A 26 34.04 41.80 -40.07
C ILE A 26 33.27 42.93 -39.39
N ASN A 27 32.17 43.36 -40.02
CA ASN A 27 31.28 44.35 -39.45
C ASN A 27 30.37 43.63 -38.45
N TYR A 28 30.64 43.77 -37.15
CA TYR A 28 29.73 43.33 -36.09
C TYR A 28 28.59 44.34 -35.99
N GLU A 29 27.67 44.32 -36.96
CA GLU A 29 26.37 44.96 -36.73
C GLU A 29 25.64 44.17 -35.65
N GLU A 30 25.35 44.83 -34.53
CA GLU A 30 24.54 44.29 -33.44
C GLU A 30 23.18 43.88 -33.99
N ASN A 31 23.01 42.58 -34.24
CA ASN A 31 21.75 42.02 -34.64
C ASN A 31 20.77 42.12 -33.45
N PRO A 32 19.64 42.86 -33.55
CA PRO A 32 18.71 43.09 -32.43
C PRO A 32 18.04 41.80 -31.91
N MET A 33 18.21 40.68 -32.61
CA MET A 33 17.74 39.35 -32.20
C MET A 33 18.61 38.64 -31.14
N SER A 34 19.83 39.14 -30.87
CA SER A 34 20.75 38.52 -29.90
C SER A 34 20.36 38.74 -28.42
N ASN A 35 19.58 39.79 -28.13
CA ASN A 35 19.14 40.09 -26.77
C ASN A 35 18.00 39.19 -26.27
N ASN A 36 17.27 38.48 -27.14
CA ASN A 36 16.20 37.58 -26.74
C ASN A 36 16.66 36.13 -26.48
N ILE A 37 17.75 35.70 -27.11
CA ILE A 37 18.31 34.36 -26.90
C ILE A 37 19.08 34.31 -25.56
N ASN A 38 19.75 35.40 -25.19
CA ASN A 38 20.53 35.50 -23.95
C ASN A 38 19.67 35.59 -22.68
N THR A 39 18.45 36.15 -22.77
CA THR A 39 17.48 36.19 -21.66
C THR A 39 16.80 34.84 -21.46
N GLN A 40 16.48 34.11 -22.52
CA GLN A 40 15.85 32.78 -22.42
C GLN A 40 16.84 31.73 -21.89
N TYR A 41 18.10 31.73 -22.36
CA TYR A 41 19.15 30.87 -21.80
C TYR A 41 19.52 31.24 -20.34
N ASN A 42 19.53 32.52 -19.98
CA ASN A 42 19.75 32.93 -18.58
C ASN A 42 18.56 32.60 -17.67
N GLN A 43 17.33 32.58 -18.18
CA GLN A 43 16.17 32.16 -17.40
C GLN A 43 16.22 30.65 -17.12
N GLU A 44 16.46 29.80 -18.12
CA GLU A 44 16.65 28.35 -17.92
C GLU A 44 17.88 28.03 -17.04
N TYR A 45 18.99 28.76 -17.21
CA TYR A 45 20.20 28.59 -16.38
C TYR A 45 20.03 29.13 -14.94
N ASN A 46 19.00 29.90 -14.64
CA ASN A 46 18.72 30.34 -13.26
C ASN A 46 17.60 29.50 -12.61
N GLU A 47 16.83 28.74 -13.38
CA GLU A 47 15.76 27.87 -12.85
C GLU A 47 16.29 26.60 -12.15
N TRP A 48 17.49 26.13 -12.51
CA TRP A 48 18.08 24.93 -11.88
C TRP A 48 18.66 25.21 -10.49
N LYS A 49 19.02 26.46 -10.17
CA LYS A 49 19.62 26.80 -8.87
C LYS A 49 18.54 26.93 -7.80
N ILE A 50 18.76 26.27 -6.66
CA ILE A 50 17.76 26.10 -5.61
C ILE A 50 17.33 27.44 -5.01
N GLY A 51 18.29 28.34 -4.71
CA GLY A 51 17.99 29.65 -4.13
C GLY A 51 17.11 30.49 -5.04
N GLN A 52 17.39 30.51 -6.34
CA GLN A 52 16.56 31.22 -7.33
C GLN A 52 15.16 30.59 -7.46
N LYS A 53 15.08 29.25 -7.51
CA LYS A 53 13.81 28.52 -7.57
C LYS A 53 12.89 28.80 -6.38
N TYR A 54 13.46 28.93 -5.17
CA TYR A 54 12.70 29.13 -3.93
C TYR A 54 12.67 30.58 -3.42
N LEU A 55 13.29 31.53 -4.13
CA LEU A 55 13.40 32.94 -3.75
C LEU A 55 12.06 33.54 -3.31
N LYS A 56 11.02 33.42 -4.15
CA LYS A 56 9.69 33.97 -3.86
C LYS A 56 8.94 33.18 -2.78
N LYS A 57 9.10 31.85 -2.75
CA LYS A 57 8.37 30.95 -1.84
C LYS A 57 8.87 31.03 -0.39
N LEU A 58 10.17 31.30 -0.22
CA LEU A 58 10.82 31.39 1.09
C LEU A 58 11.15 32.84 1.49
N SER A 59 10.87 33.82 0.62
CA SER A 59 11.20 35.24 0.84
C SER A 59 12.68 35.43 1.23
N LEU A 60 13.58 34.82 0.44
CA LEU A 60 15.02 34.80 0.73
C LEU A 60 15.68 36.15 0.50
N THR A 61 16.69 36.47 1.31
CA THR A 61 17.62 37.56 1.01
C THR A 61 18.64 37.14 -0.07
N GLU A 62 19.40 38.09 -0.62
CA GLU A 62 20.44 37.79 -1.62
C GLU A 62 21.50 36.82 -1.07
N ASP A 63 21.95 37.02 0.17
CA ASP A 63 22.93 36.14 0.83
C ASP A 63 22.38 34.73 1.03
N GLN A 64 21.12 34.61 1.45
CA GLN A 64 20.46 33.31 1.63
C GLN A 64 20.25 32.61 0.28
N CYS A 65 19.92 33.36 -0.77
CA CYS A 65 19.81 32.84 -2.13
C CYS A 65 21.17 32.30 -2.62
N ALA A 66 22.25 33.07 -2.42
CA ALA A 66 23.61 32.66 -2.77
C ALA A 66 24.02 31.39 -2.01
N LEU A 67 23.72 31.30 -0.71
CA LEU A 67 23.97 30.11 0.10
C LEU A 67 23.23 28.88 -0.44
N LEU A 68 21.91 28.99 -0.71
CA LEU A 68 21.12 27.87 -1.21
C LEU A 68 21.53 27.45 -2.63
N ASN A 69 22.02 28.37 -3.45
CA ASN A 69 22.53 28.04 -4.80
C ASN A 69 23.78 27.16 -4.79
N ARG A 70 24.47 27.03 -3.64
CA ARG A 70 25.62 26.13 -3.45
C ARG A 70 25.23 24.70 -3.11
N LEU A 71 23.97 24.48 -2.75
CA LEU A 71 23.47 23.16 -2.36
C LEU A 71 23.19 22.29 -3.58
N SER A 72 23.24 20.98 -3.36
CA SER A 72 22.84 19.98 -4.35
C SER A 72 21.90 18.98 -3.69
N PHE A 73 20.67 18.89 -4.19
CA PHE A 73 19.73 17.84 -3.78
C PHE A 73 19.95 16.60 -4.63
N ASN A 74 20.23 15.48 -3.97
CA ASN A 74 19.98 14.18 -4.60
C ASN A 74 18.48 13.93 -4.54
N ASN A 75 17.80 13.99 -5.70
CA ASN A 75 16.35 13.79 -5.75
C ASN A 75 15.99 12.41 -5.18
N ASN A 76 15.01 12.41 -4.29
CA ASN A 76 14.43 11.21 -3.73
C ASN A 76 12.93 11.45 -3.53
N VAL A 77 12.16 10.36 -3.38
CA VAL A 77 10.70 10.40 -3.27
C VAL A 77 10.18 11.39 -2.22
N PHE A 78 10.93 11.61 -1.14
CA PHE A 78 10.54 12.55 -0.09
C PHE A 78 10.83 14.00 -0.45
N ASN A 79 12.05 14.29 -0.92
CA ASN A 79 12.42 15.67 -1.25
C ASN A 79 11.86 16.11 -2.61
N GLU A 80 11.36 15.22 -3.46
CA GLU A 80 10.59 15.58 -4.67
C GLU A 80 9.26 16.26 -4.34
N ILE A 81 8.71 16.01 -3.15
CA ILE A 81 7.52 16.70 -2.65
C ILE A 81 7.90 18.14 -2.29
N ASP A 82 7.36 19.10 -3.03
CA ASP A 82 7.72 20.52 -2.90
C ASP A 82 7.56 21.05 -1.46
N TYR A 83 6.49 20.66 -0.76
CA TYR A 83 6.28 21.04 0.63
C TYR A 83 7.37 20.49 1.56
N CYS A 84 7.74 19.22 1.40
CA CYS A 84 8.81 18.61 2.20
C CYS A 84 10.14 19.32 1.92
N ARG A 85 10.45 19.61 0.65
CA ARG A 85 11.65 20.35 0.26
C ARG A 85 11.71 21.74 0.91
N ILE A 86 10.59 22.48 0.91
CA ILE A 86 10.47 23.78 1.58
C ILE A 86 10.80 23.67 3.06
N GLN A 87 10.29 22.66 3.76
CA GLN A 87 10.53 22.47 5.19
C GLN A 87 11.97 22.09 5.50
N ILE A 88 12.59 21.25 4.65
CA ILE A 88 14.03 20.94 4.73
C ILE A 88 14.86 22.21 4.58
N LEU A 89 14.55 23.04 3.58
CA LEU A 89 15.27 24.30 3.35
C LEU A 89 15.10 25.28 4.50
N LYS A 90 13.89 25.45 5.04
CA LYS A 90 13.65 26.28 6.24
C LYS A 90 14.46 25.79 7.44
N GLN A 91 14.46 24.48 7.69
CA GLN A 91 15.24 23.89 8.78
C GLN A 91 16.74 24.08 8.58
N PHE A 92 17.22 23.94 7.35
CA PHE A 92 18.61 24.17 6.98
C PHE A 92 19.03 25.61 7.26
N MET A 93 18.25 26.59 6.82
CA MET A 93 18.54 28.01 7.06
C MET A 93 18.66 28.33 8.56
N ARG A 94 17.71 27.84 9.37
CA ARG A 94 17.76 27.97 10.83
C ARG A 94 19.00 27.32 11.44
N THR A 95 19.42 26.19 10.90
CA THR A 95 20.62 25.47 11.35
C THR A 95 21.89 26.24 11.02
N ILE A 96 21.99 26.86 9.84
CA ILE A 96 23.13 27.71 9.48
C ILE A 96 23.19 28.95 10.37
N GLU A 97 22.06 29.62 10.57
CA GLU A 97 21.98 30.79 11.47
C GLU A 97 22.41 30.43 12.90
N PHE A 98 21.97 29.27 13.40
CA PHE A 98 22.43 28.72 14.69
C PHE A 98 23.94 28.49 14.72
N LEU A 99 24.51 27.86 13.69
CA LEU A 99 25.95 27.60 13.62
C LEU A 99 26.75 28.91 13.58
N GLU A 100 26.31 29.92 12.84
CA GLU A 100 26.98 31.21 12.77
C GLU A 100 26.91 31.98 14.09
N ARG A 101 25.77 31.92 14.79
CA ARG A 101 25.56 32.61 16.07
C ARG A 101 26.28 31.93 17.22
N ASP A 102 26.07 30.62 17.39
CA ASP A 102 26.37 29.89 18.62
C ASP A 102 27.64 29.04 18.51
N CYS A 103 28.12 28.77 17.29
CA CYS A 103 29.37 28.03 17.07
C CYS A 103 30.47 28.98 16.58
N LYS A 104 31.37 29.38 17.48
CA LYS A 104 32.53 30.19 17.13
C LYS A 104 33.76 29.33 16.81
N PRO A 105 34.56 29.72 15.79
CA PRO A 105 35.78 29.01 15.46
C PRO A 105 36.80 29.15 16.59
N VAL A 106 37.67 28.14 16.74
CA VAL A 106 38.73 28.17 17.77
C VAL A 106 39.75 29.24 17.41
N ASN A 107 40.08 29.35 16.12
CA ASN A 107 40.86 30.44 15.58
C ASN A 107 39.93 31.56 15.07
N ARG A 108 39.97 32.72 15.75
CA ARG A 108 39.16 33.90 15.39
C ARG A 108 39.50 34.53 14.04
N ALA A 109 40.55 34.07 13.36
CA ALA A 109 40.87 34.49 12.00
C ALA A 109 39.86 33.98 10.96
N TYR A 110 39.07 32.94 11.26
CA TYR A 110 38.02 32.45 10.38
C TYR A 110 36.68 33.11 10.69
N SER A 111 35.91 33.40 9.65
CA SER A 111 34.54 33.94 9.75
C SER A 111 33.56 32.93 10.33
N SER A 112 33.68 31.66 9.97
CA SER A 112 32.79 30.60 10.43
C SER A 112 33.53 29.32 10.83
N VAL A 113 32.85 28.44 11.57
CA VAL A 113 33.35 27.09 11.90
C VAL A 113 33.48 26.21 10.66
N ILE A 114 32.64 26.46 9.65
CA ILE A 114 32.72 25.79 8.36
C ILE A 114 34.03 26.16 7.65
N ASP A 115 34.43 27.43 7.66
CA ASP A 115 35.69 27.89 7.05
C ASP A 115 36.90 27.28 7.75
N GLU A 116 36.89 27.26 9.09
CA GLU A 116 37.95 26.65 9.88
C GLU A 116 38.09 25.15 9.57
N LEU A 117 36.97 24.43 9.45
CA LEU A 117 37.00 23.00 9.14
C LEU A 117 37.44 22.74 7.69
N THR A 118 36.99 23.55 6.74
CA THR A 118 37.43 23.47 5.35
C THR A 118 38.94 23.60 5.24
N GLU A 119 39.55 24.55 5.94
CA GLU A 119 41.01 24.69 5.96
C GLU A 119 41.70 23.43 6.50
N ILE A 120 41.19 22.90 7.62
CA ILE A 120 41.72 21.69 8.25
C ILE A 120 41.68 20.51 7.27
N ILE A 121 40.59 20.38 6.50
CA ILE A 121 40.47 19.34 5.47
C ILE A 121 41.49 19.57 4.35
N ILE A 122 41.63 20.79 3.82
CA ILE A 122 42.57 21.09 2.75
C ILE A 122 44.01 20.75 3.16
N VAL A 123 44.42 21.19 4.35
CA VAL A 123 45.77 20.98 4.86
C VAL A 123 46.05 19.50 5.11
N LEU A 124 45.08 18.76 5.68
CA LEU A 124 45.28 17.35 6.04
C LEU A 124 45.09 16.38 4.88
N GLU A 125 44.25 16.69 3.89
CA GLU A 125 43.96 15.81 2.75
C GLU A 125 44.79 16.11 1.51
N PHE A 126 44.93 17.38 1.17
CA PHE A 126 45.49 17.79 -0.12
C PHE A 126 46.83 18.51 0.02
N ASN A 127 47.14 19.06 1.20
CA ASN A 127 48.36 19.81 1.50
C ASN A 127 48.62 20.95 0.49
N TYR A 128 47.55 21.63 0.04
CA TYR A 128 47.66 22.74 -0.91
C TYR A 128 48.20 24.00 -0.23
N ARG A 129 49.00 24.76 -0.98
CA ARG A 129 49.45 26.08 -0.53
C ARG A 129 48.29 27.06 -0.53
N LYS A 130 48.22 27.86 0.53
CA LYS A 130 47.24 28.95 0.69
C LYS A 130 47.28 29.86 -0.54
N ASP A 131 46.09 30.27 -0.99
CA ASP A 131 45.86 31.15 -2.15
C ASP A 131 46.25 30.61 -3.53
N SER A 132 46.67 29.34 -3.64
CA SER A 132 46.79 28.68 -4.94
C SER A 132 45.42 28.56 -5.62
N LEU A 133 45.41 28.46 -6.95
CA LEU A 133 44.17 28.26 -7.71
C LEU A 133 43.43 26.99 -7.25
N ASN A 134 44.17 25.90 -7.05
CA ASN A 134 43.65 24.64 -6.53
C ASN A 134 43.08 24.80 -5.12
N TYR A 135 43.72 25.60 -4.26
CA TYR A 135 43.20 25.90 -2.93
C TYR A 135 41.82 26.56 -3.01
N LYS A 136 41.64 27.60 -3.83
CA LYS A 136 40.36 28.33 -3.92
C LYS A 136 39.22 27.43 -4.41
N TYR A 137 39.45 26.68 -5.49
CA TYR A 137 38.44 25.74 -6.00
C TYR A 137 38.10 24.64 -5.00
N THR A 138 39.10 24.07 -4.33
CA THR A 138 38.90 22.99 -3.36
C THR A 138 38.21 23.50 -2.09
N PHE A 139 38.49 24.74 -1.69
CA PHE A 139 37.84 25.39 -0.55
C PHE A 139 36.33 25.53 -0.77
N GLU A 140 35.91 26.08 -1.92
CA GLU A 140 34.48 26.19 -2.25
C GLU A 140 33.80 24.83 -2.36
N SER A 141 34.48 23.84 -2.94
CA SER A 141 33.99 22.47 -3.10
C SER A 141 33.75 21.79 -1.74
N ILE A 142 34.74 21.81 -0.83
CA ILE A 142 34.62 21.23 0.51
C ILE A 142 33.53 21.91 1.33
N GLN A 143 33.45 23.25 1.27
CA GLN A 143 32.36 23.97 1.93
C GLN A 143 31.00 23.48 1.44
N SER A 144 30.81 23.34 0.13
CA SER A 144 29.56 22.82 -0.43
C SER A 144 29.30 21.37 0.01
N GLU A 145 30.33 20.53 0.15
CA GLU A 145 30.18 19.17 0.71
C GLU A 145 29.74 19.17 2.18
N ILE A 146 30.29 20.06 3.02
CA ILE A 146 29.87 20.24 4.42
C ILE A 146 28.41 20.71 4.49
N LEU A 147 28.04 21.71 3.69
CA LEU A 147 26.68 22.24 3.63
C LEU A 147 25.68 21.16 3.17
N ASN A 148 26.05 20.36 2.17
CA ASN A 148 25.22 19.23 1.73
C ASN A 148 25.08 18.15 2.81
N HIS A 149 26.12 17.90 3.62
CA HIS A 149 25.98 16.99 4.76
C HIS A 149 25.00 17.54 5.81
N LEU A 150 25.10 18.83 6.15
CA LEU A 150 24.14 19.49 7.04
C LEU A 150 22.71 19.44 6.49
N LEU A 151 22.54 19.60 5.18
CA LEU A 151 21.25 19.46 4.50
C LEU A 151 20.69 18.04 4.69
N LYS A 152 21.52 17.00 4.61
CA LYS A 152 21.08 15.62 4.86
C LYS A 152 20.61 15.41 6.31
N LEU A 153 21.30 15.99 7.29
CA LEU A 153 20.87 15.97 8.69
C LEU A 153 19.50 16.65 8.86
N CYS A 154 19.31 17.80 8.20
CA CYS A 154 18.03 18.51 8.20
C CYS A 154 16.92 17.66 7.56
N GLU A 155 17.19 17.00 6.42
CA GLU A 155 16.22 16.10 5.78
C GLU A 155 15.81 14.95 6.70
N ASN A 156 16.76 14.29 7.36
CA ASN A 156 16.45 13.23 8.33
C ASN A 156 15.61 13.74 9.50
N ASN A 157 15.87 14.94 9.99
CA ASN A 157 15.06 15.52 11.07
C ASN A 157 13.62 15.80 10.62
N VAL A 158 13.41 16.32 9.42
CA VAL A 158 12.05 16.55 8.87
C VAL A 158 11.34 15.21 8.62
N ARG A 159 12.06 14.18 8.16
CA ARG A 159 11.53 12.81 8.02
C ARG A 159 11.04 12.27 9.36
N ASP A 160 11.80 12.47 10.44
CA ASP A 160 11.43 12.05 11.79
C ASP A 160 10.13 12.74 12.25
N VAL A 161 10.01 14.06 12.06
CA VAL A 161 8.77 14.81 12.39
C VAL A 161 7.56 14.31 11.61
N TYR A 162 7.75 13.86 10.37
CA TYR A 162 6.67 13.30 9.55
C TYR A 162 6.49 11.78 9.67
N SER A 163 7.08 11.15 10.69
CA SER A 163 6.93 9.70 10.95
C SER A 163 7.46 8.81 9.82
N ILE A 164 8.55 9.22 9.16
CA ILE A 164 9.19 8.44 8.09
C ILE A 164 10.43 7.75 8.63
N LYS A 165 10.34 6.43 8.83
CA LYS A 165 11.41 5.60 9.41
C LYS A 165 12.64 5.47 8.51
N ARG A 166 12.47 5.57 7.19
CA ARG A 166 13.58 5.45 6.23
C ARG A 166 14.41 6.73 6.21
N LYS A 167 15.62 6.66 6.77
CA LYS A 167 16.61 7.74 6.78
C LYS A 167 17.56 7.66 5.59
N ILE A 168 18.14 8.80 5.23
CA ILE A 168 19.23 8.88 4.25
C ILE A 168 20.58 8.73 4.95
N GLY A 169 21.53 8.12 4.24
CA GLY A 169 22.90 7.94 4.73
C GLY A 169 23.62 9.28 4.91
N THR A 170 24.12 9.53 6.12
CA THR A 170 24.85 10.74 6.51
C THR A 170 26.35 10.48 6.57
N ASP A 171 26.86 9.62 5.69
CA ASP A 171 28.31 9.37 5.63
C ASP A 171 29.04 10.60 5.08
N PHE A 172 30.19 10.90 5.68
CA PHE A 172 31.06 11.98 5.26
C PHE A 172 32.19 11.45 4.39
N LYS A 173 32.53 12.20 3.33
CA LYS A 173 33.51 11.79 2.32
C LYS A 173 34.93 11.64 2.87
N TYR A 174 35.28 12.42 3.90
CA TYR A 174 36.63 12.43 4.48
C TYR A 174 36.70 11.50 5.68
N ILE A 175 37.42 10.37 5.52
CA ILE A 175 37.42 9.25 6.48
C ILE A 175 38.55 9.38 7.51
N LYS A 176 39.48 10.34 7.35
CA LYS A 176 40.59 10.52 8.30
C LYS A 176 40.05 10.77 9.72
N PRO A 177 40.48 10.02 10.75
CA PRO A 177 39.94 10.11 12.11
C PRO A 177 40.00 11.52 12.70
N THR A 178 41.10 12.24 12.45
CA THR A 178 41.30 13.61 12.95
C THR A 178 40.33 14.62 12.33
N ILE A 179 39.90 14.40 11.09
CA ILE A 179 38.91 15.23 10.40
C ILE A 179 37.52 14.89 10.93
N LEU A 180 37.19 13.61 11.01
CA LEU A 180 35.90 13.12 11.50
C LEU A 180 35.62 13.58 12.94
N GLU A 181 36.60 13.44 13.84
CA GLU A 181 36.45 13.87 15.24
C GLU A 181 36.17 15.38 15.33
N LYS A 182 36.93 16.19 14.59
CA LYS A 182 36.75 17.64 14.55
C LYS A 182 35.42 18.03 13.92
N PHE A 183 35.03 17.39 12.82
CA PHE A 183 33.75 17.63 12.16
C PHE A 183 32.58 17.29 13.08
N TYR A 184 32.62 16.12 13.73
CA TYR A 184 31.58 15.68 14.64
C TYR A 184 31.45 16.61 15.85
N LYS A 185 32.57 16.92 16.52
CA LYS A 185 32.60 17.74 17.72
C LYS A 185 32.23 19.21 17.46
N LYS A 186 32.64 19.77 16.32
CA LYS A 186 32.43 21.21 16.03
C LYS A 186 31.11 21.50 15.33
N ILE A 187 30.63 20.59 14.49
CA ILE A 187 29.47 20.81 13.63
C ILE A 187 28.35 19.80 13.94
N VAL A 188 28.57 18.51 13.68
CA VAL A 188 27.47 17.51 13.69
C VAL A 188 26.77 17.43 15.05
N SER A 189 27.51 17.20 16.13
CA SER A 189 26.92 17.07 17.49
C SER A 189 26.10 18.28 17.90
N LYS A 190 26.57 19.49 17.57
CA LYS A 190 25.86 20.74 17.88
C LYS A 190 24.63 20.92 16.99
N ALA A 191 24.76 20.59 15.70
CA ALA A 191 23.64 20.64 14.76
C ALA A 191 22.55 19.64 15.14
N GLU A 192 22.89 18.41 15.53
CA GLU A 192 21.91 17.39 15.96
C GLU A 192 21.14 17.82 17.20
N ILE A 193 21.81 18.36 18.22
CA ILE A 193 21.16 18.91 19.43
C ILE A 193 20.19 20.04 19.05
N PHE A 194 20.63 20.95 18.18
CA PHE A 194 19.78 22.04 17.71
C PHE A 194 18.57 21.52 16.92
N LEU A 195 18.78 20.58 16.00
CA LEU A 195 17.74 19.99 15.17
C LEU A 195 16.64 19.32 16.01
N GLU A 196 17.03 18.56 17.04
CA GLU A 196 16.09 17.96 17.99
C GLU A 196 15.26 19.04 18.71
N SER A 197 15.92 20.06 19.25
CA SER A 197 15.25 21.13 19.99
C SER A 197 14.33 21.98 19.10
N ASN A 198 14.65 22.11 17.81
CA ASN A 198 13.95 22.99 16.87
C ASN A 198 12.80 22.30 16.13
N ARG A 199 12.51 21.01 16.39
CA ARG A 199 11.43 20.26 15.72
C ARG A 199 10.07 20.95 15.76
N HIS A 200 9.74 21.63 16.86
CA HIS A 200 8.49 22.35 17.04
C HIS A 200 8.27 23.50 16.03
N GLN A 201 9.32 23.95 15.33
CA GLN A 201 9.20 24.98 14.29
C GLN A 201 9.04 24.40 12.88
N ILE A 202 9.02 23.07 12.74
CA ILE A 202 8.66 22.41 11.49
C ILE A 202 7.14 22.37 11.45
N LEU A 203 6.55 22.92 10.38
CA LEU A 203 5.09 22.95 10.24
C LEU A 203 4.58 21.54 9.92
N ASP A 204 3.40 21.21 10.43
CA ASP A 204 2.74 19.97 10.04
C ASP A 204 2.50 19.90 8.53
N ALA A 205 2.49 18.67 8.01
CA ALA A 205 2.17 18.44 6.61
C ALA A 205 0.71 18.85 6.34
N ASP A 206 0.52 19.56 5.25
CA ASP A 206 -0.79 19.92 4.69
C ASP A 206 -1.54 18.69 4.17
N TYR A 207 -2.86 18.81 3.99
CA TYR A 207 -3.75 17.68 3.63
C TYR A 207 -3.26 16.95 2.36
N ARG A 208 -2.92 17.72 1.32
CA ARG A 208 -2.41 17.18 0.05
C ARG A 208 -1.07 16.45 0.22
N THR A 209 -0.17 17.01 1.02
CA THR A 209 1.13 16.39 1.30
C THR A 209 0.98 15.10 2.09
N ASN A 210 0.06 15.04 3.06
CA ASN A 210 -0.21 13.79 3.80
C ASN A 210 -0.69 12.66 2.88
N ILE A 211 -1.54 12.95 1.88
CA ILE A 211 -1.96 11.94 0.89
C ILE A 211 -0.75 11.36 0.15
N ILE A 212 0.14 12.22 -0.35
CA ILE A 212 1.34 11.78 -1.08
C ILE A 212 2.31 11.02 -0.16
N LEU A 213 2.46 11.45 1.09
CA LEU A 213 3.32 10.77 2.06
C LEU A 213 2.82 9.35 2.40
N ASN A 214 1.50 9.19 2.53
CA ASN A 214 0.86 7.91 2.83
C ASN A 214 0.79 6.98 1.61
N GLU A 215 0.69 7.53 0.39
CA GLU A 215 0.83 6.79 -0.87
C GLU A 215 2.22 6.12 -0.96
N ASN A 216 3.27 6.86 -0.59
CA ASN A 216 4.65 6.36 -0.63
C ASN A 216 5.05 5.48 0.57
N ASN A 217 4.44 5.69 1.74
CA ASN A 217 4.75 4.96 2.97
C ASN A 217 3.48 4.31 3.54
N THR A 218 3.20 3.08 3.09
CA THR A 218 1.95 2.37 3.38
C THR A 218 1.69 2.09 4.87
N ASN A 219 2.73 2.05 5.71
CA ASN A 219 2.64 1.78 7.15
C ASN A 219 2.62 3.05 8.02
N ARG A 220 2.72 4.25 7.45
CA ARG A 220 2.84 5.52 8.21
C ARG A 220 1.62 5.80 9.08
N TRP A 221 0.43 5.38 8.65
CA TRP A 221 -0.82 5.60 9.37
C TRP A 221 -0.86 4.92 10.74
N LYS A 222 -0.05 3.88 10.99
CA LYS A 222 -0.07 3.11 12.24
C LYS A 222 0.24 3.97 13.47
N GLU A 223 1.25 4.83 13.40
CA GLU A 223 1.60 5.71 14.52
C GLU A 223 0.46 6.69 14.84
N LYS A 224 -0.22 7.24 13.82
CA LYS A 224 -1.39 8.08 14.02
C LYS A 224 -2.58 7.29 14.55
N PHE A 225 -2.76 6.05 14.10
CA PHE A 225 -3.82 5.18 14.57
C PHE A 225 -3.62 4.78 16.04
N ASP A 226 -2.39 4.46 16.44
CA ASP A 226 -2.04 4.15 17.83
C ASP A 226 -2.35 5.33 18.77
N LEU A 227 -2.12 6.57 18.32
CA LEU A 227 -2.51 7.79 19.05
C LEU A 227 -4.05 7.93 19.14
N ILE A 228 -4.79 7.65 18.06
CA ILE A 228 -6.26 7.68 18.08
C ILE A 228 -6.81 6.62 19.05
N VAL A 229 -6.16 5.45 19.12
CA VAL A 229 -6.49 4.37 20.04
C VAL A 229 -6.18 4.75 21.49
N SER A 230 -5.05 5.40 21.77
CA SER A 230 -4.70 5.84 23.13
C SER A 230 -5.59 6.96 23.65
N ASP A 231 -6.01 7.88 22.77
CA ASP A 231 -6.84 9.04 23.11
C ASP A 231 -8.35 8.73 23.03
N TYR A 232 -8.70 7.44 23.00
CA TYR A 232 -10.09 7.00 22.90
C TYR A 232 -10.95 7.56 24.04
N SER A 233 -11.94 8.37 23.66
CA SER A 233 -12.88 9.00 24.58
C SER A 233 -14.33 8.59 24.31
N ASN A 234 -14.75 8.58 23.05
CA ASN A 234 -16.11 8.27 22.63
C ASN A 234 -16.10 7.53 21.27
N ALA A 235 -17.04 6.63 21.05
CA ALA A 235 -17.21 5.88 19.81
C ALA A 235 -17.46 6.80 18.59
N ILE A 236 -18.24 7.88 18.76
CA ILE A 236 -18.54 8.83 17.67
C ILE A 236 -17.29 9.66 17.29
N SER A 237 -16.52 10.11 18.29
CA SER A 237 -15.28 10.85 18.01
C SER A 237 -14.24 9.94 17.37
N PHE A 238 -14.16 8.68 17.81
CA PHE A 238 -13.29 7.67 17.21
C PHE A 238 -13.64 7.41 15.74
N GLU A 239 -14.93 7.23 15.41
CA GLU A 239 -15.36 7.07 14.00
C GLU A 239 -14.89 8.25 13.14
N ARG A 240 -15.08 9.49 13.61
CA ARG A 240 -14.66 10.70 12.88
C ARG A 240 -13.14 10.81 12.71
N GLU A 241 -12.35 10.47 13.72
CA GLU A 241 -10.89 10.51 13.59
C GLU A 241 -10.35 9.41 12.68
N VAL A 242 -10.97 8.22 12.70
CA VAL A 242 -10.67 7.14 11.75
C VAL A 242 -11.05 7.54 10.31
N GLU A 243 -12.18 8.21 10.11
CA GLU A 243 -12.56 8.79 8.81
C GLU A 243 -11.53 9.80 8.31
N ARG A 244 -11.12 10.75 9.14
CA ARG A 244 -10.07 11.73 8.78
C ARG A 244 -8.75 11.04 8.44
N LEU A 245 -8.38 10.00 9.18
CA LEU A 245 -7.20 9.19 8.87
C LEU A 245 -7.36 8.47 7.52
N ALA A 246 -8.55 7.94 7.23
CA ALA A 246 -8.85 7.29 5.96
C ALA A 246 -8.83 8.27 4.78
N GLU A 247 -9.33 9.50 4.95
CA GLU A 247 -9.29 10.56 3.93
C GLU A 247 -7.86 10.90 3.50
N VAL A 248 -6.92 10.98 4.45
CA VAL A 248 -5.50 11.19 4.11
C VAL A 248 -4.81 9.93 3.59
N ASN A 249 -5.47 8.78 3.59
CA ASN A 249 -4.96 7.49 3.10
C ASN A 249 -5.72 6.99 1.85
N ILE A 250 -6.50 7.84 1.16
CA ILE A 250 -7.29 7.45 -0.02
C ILE A 250 -6.47 6.72 -1.09
N LYS A 251 -5.21 7.12 -1.27
CA LYS A 251 -4.29 6.51 -2.25
C LYS A 251 -3.41 5.39 -1.69
N ASN A 252 -3.49 5.11 -0.39
CA ASN A 252 -2.70 4.08 0.25
C ASN A 252 -3.33 2.72 -0.04
N PRO A 253 -2.59 1.72 -0.56
CA PRO A 253 -3.11 0.38 -0.77
C PRO A 253 -3.60 -0.31 0.51
N SER A 254 -3.16 0.13 1.69
CA SER A 254 -3.55 -0.43 3.00
C SER A 254 -4.73 0.28 3.66
N LEU A 255 -5.53 1.07 2.92
CA LEU A 255 -6.70 1.77 3.45
C LEU A 255 -7.73 0.81 4.06
N ASP A 256 -7.91 -0.35 3.45
CA ASP A 256 -8.74 -1.46 3.92
C ASP A 256 -8.33 -1.89 5.36
N THR A 257 -7.02 -2.02 5.58
CA THR A 257 -6.44 -2.47 6.84
C THR A 257 -6.70 -1.46 7.96
N ILE A 258 -6.77 -0.16 7.65
CA ILE A 258 -7.12 0.89 8.64
C ILE A 258 -8.53 0.66 9.18
N TYR A 259 -9.51 0.43 8.31
CA TYR A 259 -10.89 0.19 8.71
C TYR A 259 -11.04 -1.14 9.46
N PHE A 260 -10.31 -2.18 9.03
CA PHE A 260 -10.32 -3.47 9.71
C PHE A 260 -9.73 -3.37 11.13
N ASP A 261 -8.57 -2.75 11.31
CA ASP A 261 -7.95 -2.59 12.63
C ASP A 261 -8.80 -1.68 13.54
N ALA A 262 -9.42 -0.63 12.98
CA ALA A 262 -10.36 0.21 13.71
C ALA A 262 -11.60 -0.56 14.19
N SER A 263 -12.18 -1.42 13.33
CA SER A 263 -13.33 -2.25 13.68
C SER A 263 -12.97 -3.27 14.77
N LYS A 264 -11.78 -3.86 14.72
CA LYS A 264 -11.29 -4.78 15.75
C LYS A 264 -11.18 -4.11 17.11
N PHE A 265 -10.62 -2.90 17.19
CA PHE A 265 -10.47 -2.17 18.44
C PHE A 265 -11.84 -1.82 19.07
N ILE A 266 -12.72 -1.19 18.29
CA ILE A 266 -14.00 -0.69 18.81
C ILE A 266 -14.99 -1.81 19.14
N SER A 267 -14.78 -3.05 18.65
CA SER A 267 -15.65 -4.21 18.94
C SER A 267 -15.87 -4.49 20.43
N THR A 268 -14.96 -4.04 21.29
CA THR A 268 -15.05 -4.17 22.75
C THR A 268 -15.86 -3.07 23.43
N HIS A 269 -16.04 -1.92 22.76
CA HIS A 269 -16.68 -0.72 23.31
C HIS A 269 -18.05 -0.47 22.69
N ASP A 270 -18.14 -0.43 21.36
CA ASP A 270 -19.37 -0.16 20.62
C ASP A 270 -19.52 -1.10 19.42
N LYS A 271 -20.53 -1.96 19.52
CA LYS A 271 -20.86 -2.96 18.53
C LYS A 271 -21.36 -2.35 17.21
N ILE A 272 -22.11 -1.26 17.27
CA ILE A 272 -22.70 -0.63 16.08
C ILE A 272 -21.60 0.05 15.26
N VAL A 273 -20.73 0.82 15.91
CA VAL A 273 -19.60 1.49 15.24
C VAL A 273 -18.61 0.46 14.67
N SER A 274 -18.38 -0.66 15.38
CA SER A 274 -17.58 -1.77 14.88
C SER A 274 -18.10 -2.31 13.54
N LEU A 275 -19.40 -2.61 13.46
CA LEU A 275 -20.00 -3.17 12.25
C LEU A 275 -20.02 -2.15 11.09
N LYS A 276 -20.21 -0.86 11.40
CA LYS A 276 -20.10 0.20 10.38
C LYS A 276 -18.70 0.29 9.79
N LEU A 277 -17.67 0.27 10.63
CA LEU A 277 -16.27 0.30 10.16
C LEU A 277 -15.91 -0.96 9.36
N TYR A 278 -16.44 -2.12 9.75
CA TYR A 278 -16.26 -3.36 8.98
C TYR A 278 -16.94 -3.32 7.61
N LEU A 279 -18.13 -2.73 7.48
CA LEU A 279 -18.73 -2.52 6.16
C LEU A 279 -17.89 -1.58 5.28
N ARG A 280 -17.28 -0.54 5.85
CA ARG A 280 -16.36 0.34 5.11
C ARG A 280 -15.11 -0.41 4.67
N TYR A 281 -14.60 -1.31 5.50
CA TYR A 281 -13.54 -2.22 5.10
C TYR A 281 -13.95 -3.04 3.86
N LEU A 282 -15.13 -3.69 3.90
CA LEU A 282 -15.63 -4.48 2.78
C LEU A 282 -15.86 -3.64 1.51
N GLU A 283 -16.35 -2.40 1.63
CA GLU A 283 -16.49 -1.50 0.48
C GLU A 283 -15.14 -1.24 -0.19
N LYS A 284 -14.07 -1.06 0.59
CA LYS A 284 -12.74 -0.80 0.04
C LYS A 284 -12.06 -2.06 -0.49
N ASP A 285 -12.25 -3.20 0.16
CA ASP A 285 -11.78 -4.50 -0.32
C ASP A 285 -12.46 -4.89 -1.66
N LEU A 286 -13.77 -4.61 -1.81
CA LEU A 286 -14.49 -4.82 -3.08
C LEU A 286 -13.95 -3.94 -4.24
N ASN A 287 -13.31 -2.82 -3.92
CA ASN A 287 -12.74 -1.91 -4.91
C ASN A 287 -11.23 -2.12 -5.14
N SER A 288 -10.56 -3.00 -4.37
CA SER A 288 -9.13 -3.28 -4.54
C SER A 288 -8.86 -4.40 -5.55
N ASN A 289 -7.68 -4.35 -6.16
CA ASN A 289 -7.24 -5.33 -7.16
C ASN A 289 -6.96 -6.73 -6.59
N ARG A 290 -6.81 -6.83 -5.26
CA ARG A 290 -6.69 -8.08 -4.51
C ARG A 290 -7.79 -8.09 -3.48
N PHE A 291 -8.54 -9.18 -3.42
CA PHE A 291 -9.71 -9.34 -2.58
C PHE A 291 -9.35 -10.29 -1.44
N ASP A 292 -8.91 -9.73 -0.31
CA ASP A 292 -8.29 -10.51 0.77
C ASP A 292 -9.32 -10.97 1.83
N ARG A 293 -10.58 -10.49 1.78
CA ARG A 293 -11.74 -10.90 2.62
C ARG A 293 -11.37 -11.34 4.04
N LYS A 294 -10.72 -10.44 4.79
CA LYS A 294 -10.36 -10.72 6.18
C LYS A 294 -11.61 -10.70 7.05
N HIS A 295 -12.02 -11.88 7.50
CA HIS A 295 -13.11 -12.02 8.46
C HIS A 295 -12.64 -11.67 9.88
N HIS A 296 -13.54 -11.11 10.69
CA HIS A 296 -13.33 -11.01 12.12
C HIS A 296 -13.03 -12.39 12.73
N THR A 297 -12.12 -12.45 13.71
CA THR A 297 -11.82 -13.72 14.40
C THR A 297 -13.03 -14.22 15.19
N LYS A 298 -13.12 -15.53 15.43
CA LYS A 298 -14.22 -16.18 16.18
C LYS A 298 -14.46 -15.51 17.55
N THR A 299 -13.43 -14.96 18.19
CA THR A 299 -13.52 -14.21 19.45
C THR A 299 -14.21 -12.85 19.29
N ILE A 300 -13.89 -12.11 18.23
CA ILE A 300 -14.50 -10.80 17.95
C ILE A 300 -15.98 -10.98 17.55
N GLN A 301 -16.29 -12.03 16.79
CA GLN A 301 -17.67 -12.38 16.43
C GLN A 301 -18.52 -12.70 17.66
N LYS A 302 -17.98 -13.44 18.64
CA LYS A 302 -18.65 -13.72 19.93
C LYS A 302 -18.87 -12.45 20.77
N ASN A 303 -17.97 -11.47 20.70
CA ASN A 303 -18.14 -10.19 21.39
C ASN A 303 -19.22 -9.31 20.74
N LEU A 304 -19.27 -9.32 19.40
CA LEU A 304 -20.23 -8.54 18.63
C LEU A 304 -21.64 -9.12 18.75
N PHE A 305 -21.81 -10.42 18.52
CA PHE A 305 -23.12 -11.06 18.42
C PHE A 305 -23.41 -11.96 19.62
N SER A 306 -24.58 -11.79 20.22
CA SER A 306 -25.03 -12.59 21.37
C SER A 306 -25.95 -13.75 20.95
N THR A 307 -26.57 -13.68 19.77
CA THR A 307 -27.46 -14.72 19.24
C THR A 307 -27.10 -15.06 17.79
N LYS A 308 -27.38 -16.30 17.36
CA LYS A 308 -27.20 -16.71 15.95
C LYS A 308 -28.01 -15.84 14.98
N ASP A 309 -29.23 -15.47 15.36
CA ASP A 309 -30.10 -14.62 14.55
C ASP A 309 -29.45 -13.29 14.18
N GLN A 310 -28.64 -12.69 15.08
CA GLN A 310 -27.93 -11.44 14.80
C GLN A 310 -26.78 -11.64 13.79
N ILE A 311 -26.18 -12.83 13.78
CA ILE A 311 -25.14 -13.22 12.82
C ILE A 311 -25.78 -13.40 11.43
N GLU A 312 -26.87 -14.16 11.33
CA GLU A 312 -27.58 -14.38 10.08
C GLU A 312 -28.17 -13.08 9.50
N ASP A 313 -28.68 -12.18 10.37
CA ASP A 313 -29.13 -10.86 9.93
C ASP A 313 -27.98 -10.02 9.39
N PHE A 314 -26.83 -10.06 10.05
CA PHE A 314 -25.64 -9.35 9.59
C PHE A 314 -25.11 -9.92 8.27
N GLU A 315 -25.09 -11.24 8.11
CA GLU A 315 -24.75 -11.90 6.84
C GLU A 315 -25.68 -11.47 5.71
N LYS A 316 -26.99 -11.42 5.97
CA LYS A 316 -27.97 -10.91 4.99
C LYS A 316 -27.67 -9.47 4.58
N ILE A 317 -27.32 -8.61 5.55
CA ILE A 317 -26.95 -7.22 5.27
C ILE A 317 -25.65 -7.14 4.46
N VAL A 318 -24.65 -7.96 4.78
CA VAL A 318 -23.39 -8.00 4.03
C VAL A 318 -23.63 -8.52 2.60
N ASN A 319 -24.41 -9.59 2.43
CA ASN A 319 -24.75 -10.15 1.12
C ASN A 319 -25.54 -9.13 0.28
N GLU A 320 -26.51 -8.44 0.87
CA GLU A 320 -27.25 -7.38 0.19
C GLU A 320 -26.34 -6.19 -0.16
N PHE A 321 -25.41 -5.82 0.73
CA PHE A 321 -24.45 -4.76 0.48
C PHE A 321 -23.48 -5.11 -0.68
N VAL A 322 -23.02 -6.35 -0.76
CA VAL A 322 -22.17 -6.83 -1.86
C VAL A 322 -22.88 -6.69 -3.22
N ILE A 323 -24.19 -6.94 -3.26
CA ILE A 323 -25.01 -6.83 -4.48
C ILE A 323 -25.36 -5.37 -4.81
N THR A 324 -25.82 -4.60 -3.82
CA THR A 324 -26.38 -3.25 -4.03
C THR A 324 -25.34 -2.13 -4.01
N ARG A 325 -24.19 -2.35 -3.37
CA ARG A 325 -23.13 -1.36 -3.11
C ARG A 325 -23.62 -0.08 -2.40
N ASP A 326 -24.77 -0.12 -1.73
CA ASP A 326 -25.32 1.03 -1.02
C ASP A 326 -24.96 1.00 0.47
N LEU A 327 -23.95 1.80 0.84
CA LEU A 327 -23.48 1.94 2.22
C LEU A 327 -24.54 2.53 3.16
N GLN A 328 -25.37 3.47 2.69
CA GLN A 328 -26.30 4.19 3.56
C GLN A 328 -27.45 3.29 4.01
N SER A 329 -28.00 2.52 3.07
CA SER A 329 -29.01 1.50 3.38
C SER A 329 -28.47 0.43 4.33
N ALA A 330 -27.21 0.01 4.16
CA ALA A 330 -26.58 -0.96 5.04
C ALA A 330 -26.34 -0.40 6.46
N PHE A 331 -25.93 0.86 6.61
CA PHE A 331 -25.77 1.50 7.93
C PHE A 331 -27.10 1.63 8.69
N GLN A 332 -28.20 1.93 8.01
CA GLN A 332 -29.52 1.98 8.63
C GLN A 332 -29.97 0.60 9.11
N LYS A 333 -29.70 -0.45 8.33
CA LYS A 333 -30.02 -1.84 8.71
C LYS A 333 -29.18 -2.33 9.89
N ILE A 334 -27.90 -1.95 9.97
CA ILE A 334 -27.04 -2.27 11.13
C ILE A 334 -27.59 -1.70 12.43
N ALA A 335 -28.09 -0.47 12.42
CA ALA A 335 -28.70 0.14 13.61
C ALA A 335 -29.90 -0.66 14.14
N ASN A 336 -30.56 -1.43 13.27
CA ASN A 336 -31.74 -2.23 13.61
C ASN A 336 -31.42 -3.67 14.08
N ILE A 337 -30.18 -4.15 13.93
CA ILE A 337 -29.78 -5.54 14.31
C ILE A 337 -29.97 -5.78 15.82
N TYR A 338 -29.64 -4.79 16.63
CA TYR A 338 -29.71 -4.90 18.09
C TYR A 338 -31.07 -4.51 18.67
N LEU A 339 -32.02 -4.08 17.83
CA LEU A 339 -33.37 -3.80 18.31
C LEU A 339 -34.10 -5.12 18.60
N PRO A 340 -34.84 -5.21 19.73
CA PRO A 340 -35.56 -6.42 20.07
C PRO A 340 -36.61 -6.73 18.98
N LYS A 341 -36.38 -7.81 18.22
CA LYS A 341 -37.37 -8.34 17.29
C LYS A 341 -38.62 -8.72 18.09
N ARG A 342 -39.77 -8.12 17.74
CA ARG A 342 -41.05 -8.47 18.36
C ARG A 342 -41.28 -9.97 18.16
N LYS A 343 -41.47 -10.71 19.26
CA LYS A 343 -41.79 -12.14 19.19
C LYS A 343 -43.03 -12.31 18.31
N LYS A 344 -42.88 -13.02 17.18
CA LYS A 344 -44.03 -13.47 16.39
C LYS A 344 -44.79 -14.44 17.30
N ILE A 345 -45.95 -14.00 17.80
CA ILE A 345 -46.85 -14.89 18.53
C ILE A 345 -47.46 -15.81 17.47
N VAL A 346 -46.79 -16.94 17.23
CA VAL A 346 -47.39 -18.04 16.47
C VAL A 346 -48.28 -18.77 17.46
N ILE A 347 -49.57 -18.48 17.39
CA ILE A 347 -50.57 -19.21 18.14
C ILE A 347 -50.59 -20.63 17.57
N ASP A 348 -50.06 -21.59 18.33
CA ASP A 348 -50.10 -23.00 17.97
C ASP A 348 -51.56 -23.48 18.02
N ARG A 349 -52.22 -23.52 16.85
CA ARG A 349 -53.59 -24.02 16.72
C ARG A 349 -53.70 -25.48 17.15
N SER A 350 -52.62 -26.26 17.01
CA SER A 350 -52.61 -27.65 17.47
C SER A 350 -52.63 -27.75 19.00
N ALA A 351 -52.03 -26.79 19.72
CA ALA A 351 -52.13 -26.71 21.16
C ALA A 351 -53.54 -26.30 21.62
N ILE A 352 -54.20 -25.40 20.87
CA ILE A 352 -55.60 -25.02 21.14
C ILE A 352 -56.54 -26.20 20.93
N ASP A 353 -56.37 -26.95 19.84
CA ASP A 353 -57.17 -28.14 19.56
C ASP A 353 -56.90 -29.25 20.59
N ARG A 354 -55.64 -29.40 21.04
CA ARG A 354 -55.29 -30.32 22.14
C ARG A 354 -55.94 -29.91 23.45
N VAL A 355 -55.99 -28.61 23.79
CA VAL A 355 -56.68 -28.12 24.99
C VAL A 355 -58.20 -28.32 24.88
N GLN A 356 -58.81 -28.09 23.72
CA GLN A 356 -60.25 -28.36 23.51
C GLN A 356 -60.58 -29.86 23.59
N ARG A 357 -59.70 -30.72 23.08
CA ARG A 357 -59.84 -32.19 23.21
C ARG A 357 -59.63 -32.63 24.66
N LEU A 358 -58.64 -32.08 25.36
CA LEU A 358 -58.41 -32.35 26.77
C LEU A 358 -59.57 -31.85 27.64
N ASP A 359 -60.17 -30.69 27.37
CA ASP A 359 -61.38 -30.23 28.10
C ASP A 359 -62.57 -31.17 27.89
N SER A 360 -62.70 -31.73 26.67
CA SER A 360 -63.75 -32.70 26.34
C SER A 360 -63.48 -34.07 27.00
N GLU A 361 -62.23 -34.54 26.98
CA GLU A 361 -61.78 -35.77 27.62
C GLU A 361 -61.75 -35.66 29.15
N ILE A 362 -61.40 -34.51 29.71
CA ILE A 362 -61.43 -34.23 31.16
C ILE A 362 -62.88 -34.13 31.63
N SER A 363 -63.81 -33.56 30.85
CA SER A 363 -65.24 -33.57 31.19
C SER A 363 -65.83 -34.99 31.17
N GLN A 364 -65.38 -35.85 30.25
CA GLN A 364 -65.74 -37.26 30.23
C GLN A 364 -65.09 -38.03 31.39
N LYS A 365 -63.78 -37.88 31.59
CA LYS A 365 -63.06 -38.48 32.72
C LYS A 365 -63.59 -38.01 34.07
N LEU A 366 -64.03 -36.76 34.24
CA LEU A 366 -64.63 -36.27 35.48
C LEU A 366 -66.02 -36.89 35.73
N GLY A 367 -66.76 -37.22 34.66
CA GLY A 367 -67.99 -38.01 34.73
C GLY A 367 -67.73 -39.47 35.09
N ASP A 368 -66.65 -40.04 34.58
CA ASP A 368 -66.27 -41.44 34.83
C ASP A 368 -65.56 -41.64 36.19
N LEU A 369 -64.83 -40.63 36.70
CA LEU A 369 -64.08 -40.67 37.96
C LEU A 369 -64.95 -40.30 39.19
N LEU A 370 -66.18 -39.86 38.97
CA LEU A 370 -67.24 -39.81 39.99
C LEU A 370 -67.98 -41.16 40.14
N ALA A 371 -67.66 -42.15 39.30
CA ALA A 371 -68.38 -43.42 39.22
C ALA A 371 -67.55 -44.67 39.53
N ASP A 372 -66.21 -44.64 39.53
CA ASP A 372 -65.42 -45.75 40.08
C ASP A 372 -64.01 -45.28 40.50
N ASP A 373 -63.60 -45.79 41.66
CA ASP A 373 -62.33 -45.56 42.35
C ASP A 373 -61.13 -46.21 41.62
N GLU A 374 -59.97 -45.58 41.82
CA GLU A 374 -58.60 -46.07 41.61
C GLU A 374 -58.10 -46.33 40.18
N MET A 375 -57.09 -45.56 39.73
CA MET A 375 -55.94 -46.12 38.99
C MET A 375 -54.65 -45.30 39.18
N GLN A 376 -53.55 -46.06 39.16
CA GLN A 376 -52.15 -45.71 39.36
C GLN A 376 -51.48 -44.96 38.17
N GLU A 377 -50.39 -44.26 38.55
CA GLU A 377 -49.05 -44.02 37.95
C GLU A 377 -48.84 -43.83 36.43
N GLU A 378 -48.07 -42.79 36.03
CA GLU A 378 -46.74 -42.92 35.39
C GLU A 378 -46.12 -41.58 34.89
N GLU A 379 -44.82 -41.64 34.60
CA GLU A 379 -43.77 -40.61 34.69
C GLU A 379 -43.58 -39.68 33.47
N MET A 380 -42.90 -38.53 33.70
CA MET A 380 -42.46 -37.56 32.69
C MET A 380 -41.03 -37.84 32.22
N ALA A 381 -40.82 -37.96 30.91
CA ALA A 381 -39.50 -37.91 30.28
C ALA A 381 -39.10 -36.45 29.96
N VAL A 382 -37.89 -36.05 30.37
CA VAL A 382 -37.24 -34.76 30.05
C VAL A 382 -36.32 -34.97 28.84
N ILE A 383 -36.46 -34.13 27.80
CA ILE A 383 -35.57 -34.09 26.64
C ILE A 383 -34.45 -33.08 26.91
N GLU A 384 -33.20 -33.54 26.91
CA GLU A 384 -32.00 -32.71 26.95
C GLU A 384 -31.79 -32.00 25.60
N PHE A 385 -31.41 -30.71 25.65
CA PHE A 385 -30.98 -29.94 24.49
C PHE A 385 -29.45 -30.06 24.35
N GLU A 386 -28.98 -30.57 23.20
CA GLU A 386 -27.57 -30.57 22.83
C GLU A 386 -27.11 -29.17 22.38
N GLU A 387 -26.19 -28.57 23.14
CA GLU A 387 -25.35 -27.46 22.69
C GLU A 387 -24.20 -27.99 21.84
N ASN A 388 -24.25 -27.78 20.52
CA ASN A 388 -23.04 -27.73 19.70
C ASN A 388 -23.23 -26.71 18.57
N LEU A 389 -22.46 -25.63 18.66
CA LEU A 389 -22.53 -24.48 17.77
C LEU A 389 -21.16 -24.17 17.20
N ASN A 390 -20.85 -24.83 16.09
CA ASN A 390 -19.82 -24.39 15.16
C ASN A 390 -20.34 -23.14 14.43
N ILE A 391 -19.62 -22.03 14.54
CA ILE A 391 -19.95 -20.74 13.92
C ILE A 391 -18.84 -20.41 12.93
N GLU A 392 -19.18 -20.40 11.64
CA GLU A 392 -18.39 -19.85 10.54
C GLU A 392 -19.30 -18.96 9.68
N LEU A 393 -18.85 -17.73 9.39
CA LEU A 393 -19.56 -16.78 8.54
C LEU A 393 -19.36 -17.18 7.08
N HIS A 394 -20.43 -17.53 6.37
CA HIS A 394 -20.38 -17.84 4.95
C HIS A 394 -20.96 -16.66 4.14
N VAL A 395 -20.09 -15.72 3.76
CA VAL A 395 -20.47 -14.63 2.84
C VAL A 395 -20.26 -15.12 1.41
N LEU A 396 -21.33 -15.17 0.62
CA LEU A 396 -21.31 -15.67 -0.75
C LEU A 396 -20.38 -14.83 -1.65
N ASN A 397 -19.64 -15.51 -2.54
CA ASN A 397 -18.80 -14.88 -3.56
C ASN A 397 -19.69 -14.36 -4.70
N PRO A 398 -19.60 -13.06 -5.09
CA PRO A 398 -20.22 -12.59 -6.32
C PRO A 398 -19.46 -13.02 -7.59
N SER A 399 -18.33 -13.73 -7.44
CA SER A 399 -17.61 -14.38 -8.57
C SER A 399 -18.08 -15.81 -8.84
N ALA A 400 -19.03 -16.33 -8.05
CA ALA A 400 -19.78 -17.51 -8.43
C ALA A 400 -21.06 -17.04 -9.11
N GLU A 401 -20.95 -16.51 -10.33
CA GLU A 401 -22.08 -16.63 -11.24
C GLU A 401 -22.48 -18.11 -11.22
N ASN A 402 -23.74 -18.37 -10.87
CA ASN A 402 -24.44 -19.64 -10.91
C ASN A 402 -23.76 -20.71 -11.79
N LYS A 403 -22.73 -21.40 -11.28
CA LYS A 403 -22.46 -22.76 -11.74
C LYS A 403 -23.54 -23.60 -11.10
N ILE A 404 -24.66 -23.71 -11.81
CA ILE A 404 -25.46 -24.93 -11.74
C ILE A 404 -24.42 -26.06 -11.80
N LEU A 405 -24.27 -26.80 -10.70
CA LEU A 405 -23.31 -27.89 -10.61
C LEU A 405 -23.74 -28.94 -11.63
N LYS A 406 -23.16 -28.84 -12.81
CA LYS A 406 -23.42 -29.74 -13.93
C LYS A 406 -23.01 -31.16 -13.60
N TYR A 407 -21.96 -31.29 -12.78
CA TYR A 407 -21.41 -32.56 -12.30
C TYR A 407 -21.73 -32.78 -10.83
N LEU A 408 -21.97 -34.03 -10.45
CA LEU A 408 -22.26 -34.44 -9.07
C LEU A 408 -21.09 -34.07 -8.13
N GLN A 409 -21.38 -33.44 -6.99
CA GLN A 409 -20.36 -33.03 -5.99
C GLN A 409 -19.56 -34.19 -5.40
N SER A 410 -20.06 -35.42 -5.52
CA SER A 410 -19.38 -36.63 -5.06
C SER A 410 -18.15 -37.01 -5.88
N LEU A 411 -17.93 -36.42 -7.06
CA LEU A 411 -16.88 -36.85 -7.98
C LEU A 411 -15.50 -36.24 -7.75
N ALA A 412 -15.33 -35.33 -6.78
CA ALA A 412 -14.03 -34.77 -6.40
C ALA A 412 -13.14 -34.29 -7.58
N LEU A 413 -13.74 -33.94 -8.73
CA LEU A 413 -13.03 -33.51 -9.93
C LEU A 413 -12.45 -32.11 -9.71
N SER A 414 -11.19 -31.93 -10.10
CA SER A 414 -10.52 -30.62 -10.08
C SER A 414 -11.08 -29.69 -11.17
N GLU A 415 -10.90 -28.38 -11.00
CA GLU A 415 -11.34 -27.37 -11.96
C GLU A 415 -10.78 -27.60 -13.37
N VAL A 416 -9.54 -28.11 -13.46
CA VAL A 416 -8.89 -28.46 -14.72
C VAL A 416 -9.56 -29.64 -15.40
N GLN A 417 -9.98 -30.65 -14.64
CA GLN A 417 -10.65 -31.85 -15.16
C GLN A 417 -12.06 -31.53 -15.66
N MET A 418 -12.79 -30.66 -14.95
CA MET A 418 -14.09 -30.15 -15.41
C MET A 418 -13.98 -29.36 -16.71
N ASP A 419 -12.96 -28.50 -16.82
CA ASP A 419 -12.70 -27.72 -18.04
C ASP A 419 -12.38 -28.60 -19.26
N VAL A 420 -11.66 -29.71 -19.06
CA VAL A 420 -11.36 -30.68 -20.13
C VAL A 420 -12.63 -31.41 -20.56
N LEU A 421 -13.46 -31.85 -19.60
CA LEU A 421 -14.74 -32.50 -19.90
C LEU A 421 -15.74 -31.57 -20.63
N ASP A 422 -15.79 -30.29 -20.25
CA ASP A 422 -16.56 -29.28 -20.96
C ASP A 422 -16.03 -29.05 -22.39
N PHE A 423 -14.72 -29.20 -22.61
CA PHE A 423 -14.11 -29.11 -23.94
C PHE A 423 -14.52 -30.30 -24.83
N PHE A 424 -14.57 -31.52 -24.28
CA PHE A 424 -15.11 -32.69 -24.97
C PHE A 424 -16.59 -32.52 -25.36
N GLU A 425 -17.42 -31.95 -24.49
CA GLU A 425 -18.83 -31.73 -24.81
C GLU A 425 -19.03 -30.72 -25.94
N ARG A 426 -18.23 -29.66 -25.99
CA ARG A 426 -18.29 -28.64 -27.06
C ARG A 426 -17.92 -29.20 -28.43
N ASN A 427 -17.06 -30.22 -28.46
CA ASN A 427 -16.58 -30.86 -29.68
C ASN A 427 -17.30 -32.17 -29.97
N SER A 428 -18.54 -32.35 -29.48
CA SER A 428 -19.36 -33.54 -29.75
C SER A 428 -18.72 -34.87 -29.32
N PHE A 429 -17.95 -34.86 -28.22
CA PHE A 429 -17.33 -36.03 -27.57
C PHE A 429 -16.25 -36.76 -28.39
N SER A 430 -15.74 -36.14 -29.46
CA SER A 430 -14.60 -36.63 -30.24
C SER A 430 -13.68 -35.46 -30.57
N ILE A 431 -12.41 -35.55 -30.18
CA ILE A 431 -11.42 -34.48 -30.38
C ILE A 431 -10.16 -35.06 -31.01
N LEU A 432 -9.59 -34.38 -32.01
CA LEU A 432 -8.27 -34.72 -32.55
C LEU A 432 -7.19 -34.56 -31.48
N GLN A 433 -6.27 -35.52 -31.37
CA GLN A 433 -5.19 -35.46 -30.37
C GLN A 433 -4.37 -34.15 -30.47
N SER A 434 -4.14 -33.65 -31.68
CA SER A 434 -3.41 -32.39 -31.93
C SER A 434 -4.16 -31.15 -31.40
N GLU A 435 -5.49 -31.11 -31.52
CA GLU A 435 -6.31 -30.00 -31.03
C GLU A 435 -6.36 -29.97 -29.50
N LEU A 436 -6.43 -31.14 -28.87
CA LEU A 436 -6.37 -31.25 -27.42
C LEU A 436 -4.97 -30.90 -26.89
N GLU A 437 -3.91 -31.29 -27.60
CA GLU A 437 -2.54 -30.94 -27.22
C GLU A 437 -2.29 -29.43 -27.27
N ASP A 438 -2.75 -28.76 -28.34
CA ASP A 438 -2.66 -27.31 -28.47
C ASP A 438 -3.48 -26.56 -27.40
N TYR A 439 -4.68 -27.07 -27.08
CA TYR A 439 -5.50 -26.54 -25.99
C TYR A 439 -4.80 -26.67 -24.63
N MET A 440 -4.21 -27.83 -24.34
CA MET A 440 -3.52 -28.09 -23.06
C MET A 440 -2.19 -27.31 -22.95
N ARG A 441 -1.46 -27.13 -24.06
CA ARG A 441 -0.28 -26.25 -24.12
C ARG A 441 -0.63 -24.80 -23.80
N SER A 442 -1.77 -24.31 -24.30
CA SER A 442 -2.22 -22.95 -23.98
C SER A 442 -2.48 -22.74 -22.48
N LYS A 443 -2.87 -23.81 -21.76
CA LYS A 443 -3.09 -23.83 -20.31
C LYS A 443 -1.89 -24.31 -19.49
N HIS A 444 -0.72 -24.55 -20.11
CA HIS A 444 0.50 -25.07 -19.46
C HIS A 444 0.31 -26.42 -18.74
N LEU A 445 -0.56 -27.29 -19.25
CA LEU A 445 -0.88 -28.60 -18.68
C LEU A 445 -0.41 -29.75 -19.59
N PHE A 446 -0.03 -30.87 -18.98
CA PHE A 446 0.36 -32.08 -19.72
C PHE A 446 -0.89 -32.92 -20.04
N MET A 447 -1.12 -33.17 -21.33
CA MET A 447 -2.30 -33.88 -21.84
C MET A 447 -2.43 -35.29 -21.24
N GLY A 448 -1.41 -36.14 -21.37
CA GLY A 448 -1.45 -37.52 -20.89
C GLY A 448 -1.74 -37.65 -19.39
N ALA A 449 -1.03 -36.88 -18.56
CA ALA A 449 -1.22 -36.92 -17.10
C ALA A 449 -2.61 -36.43 -16.67
N THR A 450 -3.24 -35.52 -17.43
CA THR A 450 -4.58 -35.02 -17.11
C THR A 450 -5.65 -36.03 -17.51
N LEU A 451 -5.49 -36.70 -18.65
CA LEU A 451 -6.41 -37.74 -19.12
C LEU A 451 -6.36 -38.99 -18.22
N GLU A 452 -5.15 -39.43 -17.85
CA GLU A 452 -4.96 -40.52 -16.88
C GLU A 452 -5.58 -40.15 -15.52
N ALA A 453 -5.36 -38.94 -15.02
CA ALA A 453 -5.98 -38.50 -13.77
C ALA A 453 -7.52 -38.44 -13.84
N ILE A 454 -8.10 -38.09 -14.98
CA ILE A 454 -9.57 -38.12 -15.18
C ILE A 454 -10.05 -39.57 -15.18
N ASN A 455 -9.42 -40.43 -15.95
CA ASN A 455 -9.80 -41.84 -16.03
C ASN A 455 -9.64 -42.54 -14.68
N ASP A 456 -8.54 -42.34 -13.95
CA ASP A 456 -8.32 -42.92 -12.61
C ASP A 456 -9.36 -42.46 -11.60
N THR A 457 -9.70 -41.16 -11.58
CA THR A 457 -10.71 -40.62 -10.65
C THR A 457 -12.11 -41.16 -10.93
N LEU A 458 -12.37 -41.51 -12.20
CA LEU A 458 -13.68 -41.96 -12.66
C LEU A 458 -13.79 -43.48 -12.80
N TYR A 459 -12.67 -44.20 -12.77
CA TYR A 459 -12.61 -45.65 -12.86
C TYR A 459 -13.34 -46.31 -11.68
N ASP A 460 -13.14 -45.78 -10.46
CA ASP A 460 -13.81 -46.26 -9.24
C ASP A 460 -15.34 -46.09 -9.27
N ILE A 461 -15.86 -45.26 -10.16
CA ILE A 461 -17.30 -44.90 -10.24
C ILE A 461 -17.97 -45.51 -11.47
N LEU A 462 -17.26 -45.58 -12.59
CA LEU A 462 -17.77 -46.07 -13.87
C LEU A 462 -17.43 -47.53 -14.14
N ASP A 463 -16.51 -48.13 -13.35
CA ASP A 463 -15.91 -49.46 -13.56
C ASP A 463 -15.27 -49.64 -14.96
N ASP A 464 -15.01 -48.52 -15.67
CA ASP A 464 -14.54 -48.48 -17.04
C ASP A 464 -13.86 -47.13 -17.36
N LEU A 465 -13.09 -47.06 -18.45
CA LEU A 465 -12.41 -45.84 -18.89
C LEU A 465 -13.42 -44.86 -19.51
N LEU A 466 -13.41 -43.59 -19.07
CA LEU A 466 -14.30 -42.57 -19.63
C LEU A 466 -13.82 -42.08 -21.00
N ILE A 467 -12.51 -41.86 -21.11
CA ILE A 467 -11.85 -41.33 -22.29
C ILE A 467 -11.03 -42.45 -22.93
N GLU A 468 -11.41 -42.84 -24.14
CA GLU A 468 -10.73 -43.84 -24.95
C GLU A 468 -9.91 -43.17 -26.06
N GLU A 469 -8.72 -43.72 -26.31
CA GLU A 469 -7.86 -43.31 -27.43
C GLU A 469 -8.15 -44.21 -28.63
N ASP A 470 -8.71 -43.65 -29.70
CA ASP A 470 -9.03 -44.34 -30.95
C ASP A 470 -8.29 -43.67 -32.12
N ASP A 471 -7.20 -44.31 -32.54
CA ASP A 471 -6.26 -43.85 -33.59
C ASP A 471 -5.78 -42.39 -33.40
N GLU A 472 -6.33 -41.44 -34.17
CA GLU A 472 -5.93 -40.02 -34.15
C GLU A 472 -6.87 -39.14 -33.30
N TYR A 473 -7.82 -39.76 -32.57
CA TYR A 473 -8.86 -39.08 -31.81
C TYR A 473 -8.94 -39.59 -30.36
N PHE A 474 -9.32 -38.69 -29.44
CA PHE A 474 -9.85 -39.06 -28.14
C PHE A 474 -11.37 -39.02 -28.19
N THR A 475 -12.02 -40.10 -27.77
CA THR A 475 -13.48 -40.20 -27.72
C THR A 475 -13.96 -40.43 -26.29
N ILE A 476 -15.10 -39.82 -25.95
CA ILE A 476 -15.77 -40.04 -24.67
C ILE A 476 -17.03 -40.86 -24.91
N ASN A 477 -17.19 -41.94 -24.16
CA ASN A 477 -18.44 -42.70 -24.18
C ASN A 477 -19.57 -41.87 -23.55
N GLN A 478 -20.56 -41.53 -24.37
CA GLN A 478 -21.67 -40.66 -23.99
C GLN A 478 -22.58 -41.28 -22.91
N GLU A 479 -22.64 -42.61 -22.79
CA GLU A 479 -23.43 -43.27 -21.74
C GLU A 479 -22.80 -43.12 -20.37
N TYR A 480 -21.47 -43.18 -20.29
CA TYR A 480 -20.73 -42.92 -19.07
C TYR A 480 -20.70 -41.44 -18.70
N PHE A 481 -20.56 -40.55 -19.69
CA PHE A 481 -20.62 -39.10 -19.45
C PHE A 481 -21.98 -38.65 -18.86
N LYS A 482 -23.10 -39.26 -19.29
CA LYS A 482 -24.43 -38.96 -18.73
C LYS A 482 -24.57 -39.33 -17.25
N LYS A 483 -23.85 -40.35 -16.76
CA LYS A 483 -23.85 -40.73 -15.33
C LYS A 483 -23.13 -39.70 -14.45
N LEU A 484 -22.29 -38.85 -15.04
CA LEU A 484 -21.55 -37.80 -14.34
C LEU A 484 -22.37 -36.51 -14.18
N LEU A 485 -23.43 -36.36 -14.98
CA LEU A 485 -24.27 -35.18 -15.01
C LEU A 485 -25.37 -35.25 -13.95
N ASN A 486 -25.63 -34.13 -13.29
CA ASN A 486 -26.70 -33.97 -12.31
C ASN A 486 -28.06 -33.80 -13.02
N ASN A 487 -28.52 -34.83 -13.74
CA ASN A 487 -29.88 -34.89 -14.26
C ASN A 487 -30.72 -35.80 -13.36
N ASP A 488 -31.58 -35.16 -12.56
CA ASP A 488 -32.57 -35.66 -11.60
C ASP A 488 -32.20 -35.57 -10.10
N GLN A 489 -32.27 -34.35 -9.56
CA GLN A 489 -32.98 -34.04 -8.31
C GLN A 489 -33.81 -32.76 -8.44
#